data_AF-A0A2V9K8K7-F1
#
_entry.id   AF-A0A2V9K8K7-F1
#
_cell.length_a   1.000
_cell.length_b   1.000
_cell.length_c   1.000
_cell.angle_alpha   90.00
_cell.angle_beta   90.00
_cell.angle_gamma   90.00
#
_symmetry.space_group_name_H-M   'P 1'
#
loop_
_entity.id
_entity.type
_entity.pdbx_description
1 polymer ?
#
loop_
_entity_poly.entity_id
_entity_poly.type
_entity_poly.pdbx_seq_one_letter_code
_entity_poly.pdbx_strand_id
1 'polypeptide(L)'
;MTAKGGWFALVSCLCVASAAGPQATPTIRLEPVLTTGLVEPTYVTNARDGSKRLFIVEQAGRIKALEPGAAAPRLFLDITSRILSGGERGLLGLAFHPEFATNRRFFVDYTRRPDGATVVAEYRVSADPSVADSAETVLLTIAQPYENHNGGMVEFGPDGFLYIGMGDGGSGGDPENRAQNPQELLGKILRIDVDHPESASKPYSAPRSNPYASGGGRAEVYALGLRNPWRFSFDRATGDLYAGDVGQDQVEEVDLITLGGNYGWRVQEGTHCYRPGALPCDDPSLTAPVVEYLHSLPPKRCSVIGGYSYRGTKFSLPLGSYVFGDHCTGEIFLLEGST
;
A
#
# COMPACT_ATOMS: atom_id res chain seq x y z
N MET A 1 -71.24 -33.01 -26.14
CA MET A 1 -70.13 -32.45 -25.35
C MET A 1 -69.02 -33.49 -25.34
N THR A 2 -68.03 -33.33 -26.20
CA THR A 2 -66.89 -34.24 -26.31
C THR A 2 -65.67 -33.39 -26.64
N ALA A 3 -64.66 -33.51 -25.77
CA ALA A 3 -63.47 -32.68 -25.73
C ALA A 3 -62.59 -32.88 -26.97
N LYS A 4 -62.09 -31.78 -27.54
CA LYS A 4 -60.98 -31.78 -28.50
C LYS A 4 -59.71 -31.36 -27.77
N GLY A 5 -58.74 -32.26 -27.68
CA GLY A 5 -57.41 -31.97 -27.16
C GLY A 5 -56.60 -31.13 -28.15
N GLY A 6 -56.04 -30.02 -27.68
CA GLY A 6 -55.04 -29.23 -28.40
C GLY A 6 -53.64 -29.62 -27.92
N TRP A 7 -52.74 -29.92 -28.85
CA TRP A 7 -51.33 -30.12 -28.57
C TRP A 7 -50.62 -28.75 -28.52
N PHE A 8 -49.96 -28.45 -27.41
CA PHE A 8 -49.00 -27.35 -27.30
C PHE A 8 -47.62 -27.85 -27.73
N ALA A 9 -47.03 -27.23 -28.74
CA ALA A 9 -45.62 -27.43 -29.08
C ALA A 9 -44.77 -26.47 -28.24
N LEU A 10 -43.97 -26.99 -27.31
CA LEU A 10 -42.92 -26.24 -26.63
C LEU A 10 -41.71 -26.13 -27.56
N VAL A 11 -41.34 -24.91 -27.94
CA VAL A 11 -40.04 -24.62 -28.55
C VAL A 11 -39.03 -24.43 -27.42
N SER A 12 -38.22 -25.45 -27.17
CA SER A 12 -37.08 -25.38 -26.26
C SER A 12 -35.92 -24.66 -26.94
N CYS A 13 -35.64 -23.43 -26.54
CA CYS A 13 -34.43 -22.72 -26.93
C CYS A 13 -33.26 -23.25 -26.08
N LEU A 14 -32.42 -24.11 -26.65
CA LEU A 14 -31.18 -24.54 -26.01
C LEU A 14 -30.17 -23.38 -26.04
N CYS A 15 -29.99 -22.70 -24.91
CA CYS A 15 -28.81 -21.89 -24.69
C CYS A 15 -27.61 -22.83 -24.51
N VAL A 16 -26.78 -22.96 -25.54
CA VAL A 16 -25.49 -23.63 -25.42
C VAL A 16 -24.57 -22.69 -24.65
N ALA A 17 -24.39 -22.94 -23.35
CA ALA A 17 -23.33 -22.32 -22.58
C ALA A 17 -21.99 -22.83 -23.13
N SER A 18 -21.27 -21.99 -23.87
CA SER A 18 -19.88 -22.27 -24.23
C SER A 18 -19.05 -22.20 -22.95
N ALA A 19 -18.63 -23.35 -22.44
CA ALA A 19 -17.60 -23.39 -21.40
C ALA A 19 -16.33 -22.77 -21.99
N ALA A 20 -15.92 -21.61 -21.47
CA ALA A 20 -14.62 -21.03 -21.79
C ALA A 20 -13.55 -22.04 -21.37
N GLY A 21 -12.71 -22.48 -22.32
CA GLY A 21 -11.60 -23.36 -22.02
C GLY A 21 -10.59 -22.69 -21.07
N PRO A 22 -9.73 -23.46 -20.38
CA PRO A 22 -8.71 -22.90 -19.51
C PRO A 22 -7.84 -21.91 -20.30
N GLN A 23 -7.87 -20.65 -19.88
CA GLN A 23 -7.06 -19.60 -20.47
C GLN A 23 -5.60 -19.91 -20.15
N ALA A 24 -4.74 -20.00 -21.16
CA ALA A 24 -3.32 -20.27 -20.94
C ALA A 24 -2.72 -19.18 -20.05
N THR A 25 -2.09 -19.57 -18.93
CA THR A 25 -1.39 -18.63 -18.07
C THR A 25 -0.31 -17.92 -18.89
N PRO A 26 -0.31 -16.58 -18.96
CA PRO A 26 0.69 -15.86 -19.75
C PRO A 26 2.10 -16.20 -19.24
N THR A 27 3.02 -16.47 -20.15
CA THR A 27 4.43 -16.61 -19.77
C THR A 27 4.99 -15.23 -19.45
N ILE A 28 5.21 -14.97 -18.16
CA ILE A 28 5.81 -13.73 -17.67
C ILE A 28 7.33 -13.89 -17.68
N ARG A 29 8.02 -12.87 -18.21
CA ARG A 29 9.49 -12.78 -18.14
C ARG A 29 9.88 -11.51 -17.41
N LEU A 30 10.78 -11.65 -16.44
CA LEU A 30 11.42 -10.51 -15.78
C LEU A 30 12.62 -10.08 -16.61
N GLU A 31 12.68 -8.79 -16.94
CA GLU A 31 13.79 -8.17 -17.66
C GLU A 31 14.48 -7.18 -16.73
N PRO A 32 15.79 -7.33 -16.46
CA PRO A 32 16.52 -6.38 -15.63
C PRO A 32 16.51 -4.98 -16.26
N VAL A 33 16.04 -3.98 -15.52
CA VAL A 33 16.14 -2.56 -15.90
C VAL A 33 17.51 -1.99 -15.54
N LEU A 34 18.03 -2.37 -14.37
CA LEU A 34 19.37 -2.06 -13.88
C LEU A 34 19.96 -3.32 -13.25
N THR A 35 21.27 -3.53 -13.42
CA THR A 35 22.00 -4.67 -12.82
C THR A 35 23.00 -4.26 -11.76
N THR A 36 23.36 -2.97 -11.71
CA THR A 36 24.29 -2.39 -10.72
C THR A 36 23.87 -0.96 -10.38
N GLY A 37 24.52 -0.35 -9.40
CA GLY A 37 24.34 1.08 -9.08
C GLY A 37 23.21 1.38 -8.09
N LEU A 38 22.55 0.36 -7.54
CA LEU A 38 21.57 0.46 -6.45
C LEU A 38 22.12 -0.19 -5.18
N VAL A 39 21.79 0.39 -4.03
CA VAL A 39 22.13 -0.13 -2.69
C VAL A 39 20.83 -0.21 -1.89
N GLU A 40 20.42 -1.43 -1.53
CA GLU A 40 19.21 -1.71 -0.73
C GLU A 40 17.98 -0.89 -1.20
N PRO A 41 17.54 -1.05 -2.47
CA PRO A 41 16.38 -0.35 -2.97
C PRO A 41 15.11 -0.83 -2.26
N THR A 42 14.31 0.10 -1.73
CA THR A 42 13.07 -0.21 -1.01
C THR A 42 11.83 0.07 -1.86
N TYR A 43 11.92 0.99 -2.82
CA TYR A 43 10.78 1.42 -3.61
C TYR A 43 11.19 2.03 -4.95
N VAL A 44 10.29 1.96 -5.94
CA VAL A 44 10.44 2.64 -7.23
C VAL A 44 9.10 3.19 -7.68
N THR A 45 9.09 4.43 -8.16
CA THR A 45 7.88 5.07 -8.72
C THR A 45 8.24 6.08 -9.82
N ASN A 46 7.23 6.72 -10.42
CA ASN A 46 7.40 7.81 -11.36
C ASN A 46 6.65 9.06 -10.88
N ALA A 47 7.11 10.24 -11.29
CA ALA A 47 6.50 11.50 -10.89
C ALA A 47 5.21 11.88 -11.63
N ARG A 48 4.74 11.01 -12.55
CA ARG A 48 3.55 11.24 -13.39
C ARG A 48 3.56 12.58 -14.15
N ASP A 49 4.74 13.15 -14.38
CA ASP A 49 5.00 14.43 -15.05
C ASP A 49 5.23 14.30 -16.58
N GLY A 50 5.01 13.10 -17.13
CA GLY A 50 5.26 12.80 -18.55
C GLY A 50 6.73 12.56 -18.91
N SER A 51 7.68 12.79 -18.00
CA SER A 51 9.12 12.61 -18.27
C SER A 51 9.53 11.14 -18.36
N LYS A 52 8.70 10.24 -17.80
CA LYS A 52 8.95 8.79 -17.67
C LYS A 52 10.18 8.43 -16.83
N ARG A 53 10.71 9.36 -16.03
CA ARG A 53 11.77 9.09 -15.06
C ARG A 53 11.27 8.11 -14.01
N LEU A 54 12.14 7.19 -13.62
CA LEU A 54 11.94 6.36 -12.44
C LEU A 54 12.73 6.95 -11.27
N PHE A 55 12.11 7.02 -10.11
CA PHE A 55 12.75 7.44 -8.87
C PHE A 55 12.86 6.22 -7.97
N ILE A 56 14.09 5.83 -7.66
CA ILE A 56 14.42 4.67 -6.85
C ILE A 56 14.81 5.15 -5.46
N VAL A 57 14.14 4.61 -4.45
CA VAL A 57 14.40 4.88 -3.03
C VAL A 57 15.39 3.84 -2.51
N GLU A 58 16.45 4.29 -1.86
CA GLU A 58 17.44 3.45 -1.18
C GLU A 58 17.30 3.62 0.34
N GLN A 59 17.29 2.49 1.06
CA GLN A 59 16.95 2.43 2.49
C GLN A 59 17.75 3.42 3.36
N ALA A 60 19.02 3.62 3.04
CA ALA A 60 19.92 4.50 3.81
C ALA A 60 19.58 6.00 3.72
N GLY A 61 18.61 6.42 2.89
CA GLY A 61 18.20 7.83 2.79
C GLY A 61 18.57 8.52 1.49
N ARG A 62 18.70 7.77 0.40
CA ARG A 62 18.95 8.35 -0.93
C ARG A 62 17.78 8.07 -1.85
N ILE A 63 17.47 9.04 -2.70
CA ILE A 63 16.60 8.84 -3.86
C ILE A 63 17.45 9.06 -5.09
N LYS A 64 17.36 8.14 -6.05
CA LYS A 64 18.05 8.25 -7.34
C LYS A 64 17.03 8.35 -8.47
N ALA A 65 17.28 9.22 -9.45
CA ALA A 65 16.47 9.35 -10.65
C ALA A 65 17.15 8.62 -11.83
N LEU A 66 16.40 7.74 -12.50
CA LEU A 66 16.80 7.07 -13.73
C LEU A 66 16.02 7.67 -14.90
N GLU A 67 16.75 8.31 -15.81
CA GLU A 67 16.20 8.80 -17.07
C GLU A 67 15.89 7.64 -18.03
N PRO A 68 14.85 7.75 -18.88
CA PRO A 68 14.57 6.75 -19.91
C PRO A 68 15.80 6.50 -20.81
N GLY A 69 16.26 5.25 -20.85
CA GLY A 69 17.41 4.83 -21.67
C GLY A 69 18.78 5.16 -21.07
N ALA A 70 18.85 5.77 -19.89
CA ALA A 70 20.12 5.99 -19.22
C ALA A 70 20.70 4.67 -18.68
N ALA A 71 22.03 4.54 -18.75
CA ALA A 71 22.75 3.35 -18.26
C ALA A 71 22.90 3.32 -16.73
N ALA A 72 22.74 4.46 -16.06
CA ALA A 72 22.89 4.57 -14.62
C ALA A 72 21.98 5.68 -14.04
N PRO A 73 21.47 5.49 -12.82
CA PRO A 73 20.67 6.49 -12.13
C PRO A 73 21.57 7.58 -11.51
N ARG A 74 21.02 8.78 -11.32
CA ARG A 74 21.70 9.94 -10.70
C ARG A 74 21.09 10.25 -9.33
N LEU A 75 21.89 10.78 -8.41
CA LEU A 75 21.39 11.22 -7.11
C LEU A 75 20.36 12.35 -7.29
N PHE A 76 19.18 12.17 -6.71
CA PHE A 76 18.08 13.15 -6.71
C PHE A 76 17.94 13.82 -5.34
N LEU A 77 17.97 13.03 -4.25
CA LEU A 77 17.92 13.51 -2.86
C LEU A 77 18.88 12.69 -2.00
N ASP A 78 19.61 13.34 -1.09
CA ASP A 78 20.38 12.68 -0.02
C ASP A 78 19.99 13.30 1.33
N ILE A 79 19.36 12.49 2.18
CA ILE A 79 19.00 12.83 3.56
C ILE A 79 19.58 11.83 4.55
N THR A 80 20.64 11.11 4.17
CA THR A 80 21.27 10.04 4.97
C THR A 80 21.63 10.46 6.40
N SER A 81 21.96 11.75 6.62
CA SER A 81 22.24 12.30 7.95
C SER A 81 21.04 12.30 8.89
N ARG A 82 19.82 12.22 8.37
CA ARG A 82 18.55 12.18 9.13
C ARG A 82 18.04 10.77 9.36
N ILE A 83 18.52 9.78 8.60
CA ILE A 83 17.92 8.44 8.53
C ILE A 83 18.55 7.47 9.52
N LEU A 84 17.71 6.85 10.35
CA LEU A 84 18.06 5.64 11.07
C LEU A 84 17.65 4.44 10.21
N SER A 85 18.62 3.74 9.61
CA SER A 85 18.37 2.64 8.68
C SER A 85 18.77 1.28 9.26
N GLY A 86 18.19 0.22 8.71
CA GLY A 86 18.47 -1.17 9.03
C GLY A 86 17.21 -1.92 9.50
N GLY A 87 17.13 -3.22 9.18
CA GLY A 87 15.89 -3.98 9.39
C GLY A 87 14.76 -3.36 8.57
N GLU A 88 13.65 -3.05 9.23
CA GLU A 88 12.49 -2.38 8.61
C GLU A 88 12.58 -0.85 8.62
N ARG A 89 13.66 -0.28 9.18
CA ARG A 89 13.86 1.17 9.27
C ARG A 89 14.63 1.71 8.08
N GLY A 90 14.34 2.94 7.70
CA GLY A 90 15.06 3.65 6.65
C GLY A 90 14.23 4.71 5.97
N LEU A 91 14.56 5.01 4.73
CA LEU A 91 13.70 5.74 3.80
C LEU A 91 12.84 4.71 3.04
N LEU A 92 11.52 4.76 3.27
CA LEU A 92 10.62 3.65 2.97
C LEU A 92 9.57 4.00 1.91
N GLY A 93 9.22 5.29 1.79
CA GLY A 93 8.15 5.76 0.91
C GLY A 93 8.52 6.99 0.10
N LEU A 94 7.91 7.10 -1.09
CA LEU A 94 8.00 8.27 -1.97
C LEU A 94 6.69 8.47 -2.73
N ALA A 95 6.08 9.63 -2.61
CA ALA A 95 4.93 10.05 -3.40
C ALA A 95 5.19 11.41 -4.04
N PHE A 96 4.84 11.56 -5.32
CA PHE A 96 4.81 12.87 -5.97
C PHE A 96 3.41 13.46 -5.88
N HIS A 97 3.32 14.77 -5.65
CA HIS A 97 2.03 15.45 -5.67
C HIS A 97 1.32 15.24 -7.01
N PRO A 98 -0.02 15.13 -7.09
CA PRO A 98 -0.74 15.02 -8.36
C PRO A 98 -0.44 16.19 -9.32
N GLU A 99 -0.17 17.37 -8.75
CA GLU A 99 0.25 18.59 -9.47
C GLU A 99 1.79 18.80 -9.49
N PHE A 100 2.59 17.74 -9.35
CA PHE A 100 4.06 17.87 -9.25
C PHE A 100 4.70 18.65 -10.40
N ALA A 101 4.16 18.53 -11.62
CA ALA A 101 4.65 19.26 -12.79
C ALA A 101 4.63 20.79 -12.61
N THR A 102 3.73 21.32 -11.77
CA THR A 102 3.60 22.75 -11.50
C THR A 102 4.17 23.13 -10.14
N ASN A 103 3.87 22.36 -9.09
CA ASN A 103 4.19 22.73 -7.71
C ASN A 103 5.51 22.14 -7.20
N ARG A 104 6.09 21.16 -7.90
CA ARG A 104 7.35 20.48 -7.59
C ARG A 104 7.39 19.80 -6.20
N ARG A 105 6.24 19.51 -5.59
CA ARG A 105 6.13 18.92 -4.25
C ARG A 105 6.18 17.39 -4.31
N PHE A 106 6.95 16.79 -3.42
CA PHE A 106 6.96 15.35 -3.21
C PHE A 106 7.10 15.05 -1.73
N PHE A 107 6.75 13.83 -1.34
CA PHE A 107 6.58 13.42 0.05
C PHE A 107 7.31 12.12 0.27
N VAL A 108 7.91 12.00 1.44
CA VAL A 108 8.66 10.81 1.85
C VAL A 108 8.18 10.33 3.21
N ASP A 109 8.34 9.04 3.43
CA ASP A 109 8.24 8.40 4.74
C ASP A 109 9.60 7.84 5.12
N TYR A 110 10.08 8.19 6.32
CA TYR A 110 11.35 7.68 6.82
C TYR A 110 11.42 7.54 8.34
N THR A 111 12.32 6.67 8.79
CA THR A 111 12.66 6.51 10.20
C THR A 111 13.77 7.47 10.62
N ARG A 112 13.49 8.36 11.57
CA ARG A 112 14.34 9.49 11.95
C ARG A 112 15.44 9.11 12.96
N ARG A 113 16.63 9.71 12.82
CA ARG A 113 17.63 9.81 13.90
C ARG A 113 17.31 10.95 14.87
N PRO A 114 17.56 10.77 16.18
CA PRO A 114 18.18 9.59 16.79
C PRO A 114 17.17 8.57 17.33
N ASP A 115 15.87 8.87 17.30
CA ASP A 115 14.86 8.22 18.15
C ASP A 115 14.05 7.11 17.46
N GLY A 116 14.21 6.94 16.15
CA GLY A 116 13.48 5.91 15.41
C GLY A 116 12.04 6.27 15.09
N ALA A 117 11.59 7.50 15.36
CA ALA A 117 10.24 7.93 15.02
C ALA A 117 10.03 7.91 13.49
N THR A 118 8.85 7.48 13.03
CA THR A 118 8.49 7.63 11.61
C THR A 118 8.11 9.08 11.34
N VAL A 119 8.64 9.63 10.27
CA VAL A 119 8.38 10.99 9.80
C VAL A 119 7.82 10.94 8.39
N VAL A 120 6.69 11.62 8.20
CA VAL A 120 6.18 11.95 6.86
C VAL A 120 6.50 13.41 6.61
N ALA A 121 7.23 13.69 5.54
CA ALA A 121 7.72 15.03 5.23
C ALA A 121 7.53 15.40 3.76
N GLU A 122 7.21 16.67 3.53
CA GLU A 122 7.20 17.30 2.21
C GLU A 122 8.59 17.86 1.87
N TYR A 123 8.98 17.67 0.62
CA TYR A 123 10.15 18.25 -0.02
C TYR A 123 9.77 18.90 -1.35
N ARG A 124 10.68 19.72 -1.89
CA ARG A 124 10.52 20.34 -3.21
C ARG A 124 11.70 20.08 -4.11
N VAL A 125 11.44 19.98 -5.41
CA VAL A 125 12.52 20.00 -6.42
C VAL A 125 13.15 21.37 -6.47
N SER A 126 14.47 21.41 -6.59
CA SER A 126 15.23 22.65 -6.74
C SER A 126 14.92 23.35 -8.08
N ALA A 127 15.67 24.42 -8.39
CA ALA A 127 15.63 25.02 -9.71
C ALA A 127 16.05 24.02 -10.82
N ASP A 128 16.97 23.09 -10.50
CA ASP A 128 17.31 21.96 -11.36
C ASP A 128 16.26 20.84 -11.18
N PRO A 129 15.51 20.47 -12.23
CA PRO A 129 14.48 19.43 -12.15
C PRO A 129 15.03 18.03 -11.81
N SER A 130 16.35 17.86 -11.81
CA SER A 130 17.07 16.62 -11.51
C SER A 130 17.53 16.51 -10.06
N VAL A 131 17.36 17.57 -9.25
CA VAL A 131 17.86 17.63 -7.87
C VAL A 131 16.80 18.20 -6.94
N ALA A 132 16.54 17.51 -5.84
CA ALA A 132 15.68 17.99 -4.77
C ALA A 132 16.42 18.92 -3.79
N ASP A 133 15.70 19.88 -3.23
CA ASP A 133 16.16 20.57 -2.02
C ASP A 133 16.17 19.58 -0.85
N SER A 134 17.11 19.75 0.06
CA SER A 134 17.20 18.96 1.30
C SER A 134 16.41 19.58 2.46
N ALA A 135 15.87 20.79 2.29
CA ALA A 135 14.96 21.41 3.25
C ALA A 135 13.59 20.71 3.22
N GLU A 136 13.05 20.40 4.39
CA GLU A 136 11.80 19.65 4.54
C GLU A 136 10.74 20.44 5.31
N THR A 137 9.48 20.10 5.07
CA THR A 137 8.36 20.46 5.93
C THR A 137 7.79 19.17 6.53
N VAL A 138 8.00 18.96 7.82
CA VAL A 138 7.49 17.78 8.53
C VAL A 138 5.97 17.88 8.66
N LEU A 139 5.26 16.88 8.14
CA LEU A 139 3.81 16.77 8.24
C LEU A 139 3.42 15.99 9.50
N LEU A 140 3.99 14.80 9.67
CA LEU A 140 3.71 13.92 10.80
C LEU A 140 5.02 13.43 11.42
N THR A 141 5.00 13.25 12.73
CA THR A 141 6.01 12.52 13.49
C THR A 141 5.28 11.55 14.40
N ILE A 142 5.54 10.25 14.21
CA ILE A 142 4.87 9.17 14.93
C ILE A 142 5.95 8.40 15.68
N ALA A 143 5.83 8.35 17.01
CA ALA A 143 6.75 7.59 17.84
C ALA A 143 6.63 6.09 17.51
N GLN A 144 7.76 5.41 17.39
CA GLN A 144 7.84 3.97 17.14
C GLN A 144 8.31 3.27 18.42
N PRO A 145 7.44 2.48 19.08
CA PRO A 145 7.80 1.81 20.33
C PRO A 145 8.82 0.68 20.14
N TYR A 146 8.85 0.08 18.95
CA TYR A 146 9.83 -0.93 18.56
C TYR A 146 10.47 -0.60 17.21
N GLU A 147 11.47 -1.43 16.89
CA GLU A 147 12.37 -1.26 15.76
C GLU A 147 11.82 -1.81 14.42
N ASN A 148 10.63 -2.41 14.45
CA ASN A 148 9.96 -3.08 13.35
C ASN A 148 8.48 -2.65 13.24
N HIS A 149 7.82 -3.07 12.16
CA HIS A 149 6.48 -2.68 11.72
C HIS A 149 6.34 -1.18 11.51
N ASN A 150 7.30 -0.60 10.79
CA ASN A 150 7.35 0.83 10.53
C ASN A 150 6.42 1.26 9.38
N GLY A 151 5.83 0.31 8.64
CA GLY A 151 5.03 0.59 7.44
C GLY A 151 5.87 1.27 6.36
N GLY A 152 5.41 2.44 5.90
CA GLY A 152 6.24 3.37 5.14
C GLY A 152 5.83 3.57 3.69
N MET A 153 4.74 2.96 3.23
CA MET A 153 4.15 3.34 1.94
C MET A 153 3.43 4.68 2.07
N VAL A 154 3.67 5.57 1.10
CA VAL A 154 2.91 6.80 0.91
C VAL A 154 2.49 6.91 -0.56
N GLU A 155 1.22 7.24 -0.81
CA GLU A 155 0.69 7.46 -2.16
C GLU A 155 -0.51 8.40 -2.12
N PHE A 156 -0.71 9.18 -3.19
CA PHE A 156 -1.92 9.98 -3.36
C PHE A 156 -3.08 9.13 -3.87
N GLY A 157 -4.22 9.21 -3.19
CA GLY A 157 -5.46 8.61 -3.63
C GLY A 157 -6.08 9.36 -4.81
N PRO A 158 -7.10 8.75 -5.46
CA PRO A 158 -7.85 9.40 -6.54
C PRO A 158 -8.65 10.63 -6.06
N ASP A 159 -8.85 10.76 -4.75
CA ASP A 159 -9.48 11.88 -4.08
C ASP A 159 -8.52 13.07 -3.82
N GLY A 160 -7.25 12.94 -4.17
CA GLY A 160 -6.23 13.99 -4.02
C GLY A 160 -5.59 14.07 -2.64
N PHE A 161 -5.96 13.17 -1.71
CA PHE A 161 -5.36 13.13 -0.38
C PHE A 161 -4.13 12.21 -0.33
N LEU A 162 -3.22 12.48 0.62
CA LEU A 162 -2.05 11.63 0.86
C LEU A 162 -2.43 10.50 1.82
N TYR A 163 -2.27 9.27 1.38
CA TYR A 163 -2.45 8.06 2.17
C TYR A 163 -1.11 7.57 2.70
N ILE A 164 -1.09 7.06 3.93
CA ILE A 164 0.13 6.64 4.64
C ILE A 164 -0.15 5.29 5.32
N GLY A 165 0.68 4.31 5.04
CA GLY A 165 0.63 2.98 5.65
C GLY A 165 1.49 2.95 6.89
N MET A 166 0.89 2.64 8.03
CA MET A 166 1.57 2.64 9.32
C MET A 166 1.34 1.32 10.04
N GLY A 167 2.41 0.59 10.33
CA GLY A 167 2.33 -0.62 11.15
C GLY A 167 2.00 -0.33 12.61
N ASP A 168 1.71 -1.37 13.38
CA ASP A 168 1.33 -1.34 14.80
C ASP A 168 2.45 -0.85 15.76
N GLY A 169 3.61 -0.55 15.17
CA GLY A 169 4.82 -0.09 15.86
C GLY A 169 5.64 -1.21 16.48
N GLY A 170 5.37 -2.46 16.10
CA GLY A 170 6.27 -3.59 16.27
C GLY A 170 5.98 -4.47 17.47
N SER A 171 6.91 -5.41 17.69
CA SER A 171 6.77 -6.56 18.58
C SER A 171 5.68 -7.56 18.16
N GLY A 172 5.73 -8.75 18.73
CA GLY A 172 4.80 -9.83 18.42
C GLY A 172 3.42 -9.61 19.04
N GLY A 173 2.39 -9.54 18.19
CA GLY A 173 1.00 -9.51 18.63
C GLY A 173 0.54 -8.22 19.30
N ASP A 174 1.03 -7.08 18.82
CA ASP A 174 0.64 -5.71 19.23
C ASP A 174 0.35 -5.61 20.75
N PRO A 175 1.40 -5.59 21.59
CA PRO A 175 1.26 -5.72 23.04
C PRO A 175 0.35 -4.65 23.68
N GLU A 176 0.30 -3.46 23.09
CA GLU A 176 -0.48 -2.31 23.58
C GLU A 176 -1.81 -2.11 22.84
N ASN A 177 -2.18 -3.04 21.94
CA ASN A 177 -3.42 -3.02 21.19
C ASN A 177 -3.62 -1.71 20.39
N ARG A 178 -2.52 -1.19 19.82
CA ARG A 178 -2.49 0.06 19.07
C ARG A 178 -3.26 -0.03 17.76
N ALA A 179 -3.21 -1.18 17.09
CA ALA A 179 -3.92 -1.40 15.82
C ALA A 179 -5.43 -1.26 15.97
N GLN A 180 -5.99 -1.72 17.10
CA GLN A 180 -7.41 -1.58 17.45
C GLN A 180 -7.75 -0.27 18.19
N ASN A 181 -6.75 0.52 18.61
CA ASN A 181 -6.98 1.78 19.30
C ASN A 181 -7.13 2.93 18.28
N PRO A 182 -8.31 3.56 18.16
CA PRO A 182 -8.49 4.69 17.24
C PRO A 182 -7.82 5.98 17.73
N GLN A 183 -7.32 6.03 18.98
CA GLN A 183 -6.57 7.17 19.51
C GLN A 183 -5.08 7.15 19.13
N GLU A 184 -4.63 6.06 18.50
CA GLU A 184 -3.26 5.87 18.01
C GLU A 184 -3.21 6.05 16.49
N LEU A 185 -2.01 6.39 15.98
CA LEU A 185 -1.74 6.43 14.54
C LEU A 185 -1.11 5.13 14.01
N LEU A 186 -0.77 4.19 14.90
CA LEU A 186 -0.13 2.91 14.59
C LEU A 186 -1.16 1.83 14.25
N GLY A 187 -0.83 0.97 13.28
CA GLY A 187 -1.67 -0.12 12.78
C GLY A 187 -2.87 0.41 11.99
N LYS A 188 -2.60 1.35 11.06
CA LYS A 188 -3.58 2.16 10.33
C LYS A 188 -3.19 2.36 8.88
N ILE A 189 -4.19 2.60 8.04
CA ILE A 189 -4.04 3.50 6.91
C ILE A 189 -4.47 4.89 7.38
N LEU A 190 -3.60 5.88 7.24
CA LEU A 190 -3.90 7.29 7.51
C LEU A 190 -4.21 8.01 6.20
N ARG A 191 -5.01 9.08 6.26
CA ARG A 191 -5.34 9.94 5.12
C ARG A 191 -5.35 11.40 5.55
N ILE A 192 -4.50 12.22 4.92
CA ILE A 192 -4.34 13.65 5.22
C ILE A 192 -4.45 14.52 3.96
N ASP A 193 -4.88 15.75 4.16
CA ASP A 193 -4.93 16.81 3.15
C ASP A 193 -3.74 17.74 3.32
N VAL A 194 -2.83 17.70 2.34
CA VAL A 194 -1.60 18.49 2.32
C VAL A 194 -1.76 19.83 1.59
N ASP A 195 -2.90 20.07 0.96
CA ASP A 195 -3.19 21.31 0.22
C ASP A 195 -3.92 22.33 1.09
N HIS A 196 -4.56 21.88 2.16
CA HIS A 196 -5.27 22.72 3.11
C HIS A 196 -4.67 22.57 4.52
N PRO A 197 -3.49 23.16 4.79
CA PRO A 197 -2.88 23.11 6.12
C PRO A 197 -3.75 23.82 7.17
N GLU A 198 -3.87 23.23 8.36
CA GLU A 198 -4.60 23.88 9.47
C GLU A 198 -3.86 25.10 10.01
N SER A 199 -2.52 25.06 10.03
CA SER A 199 -1.66 26.16 10.49
C SER A 199 -0.22 25.95 10.06
N ALA A 200 0.64 26.94 10.28
CA ALA A 200 2.09 26.78 10.05
C ALA A 200 2.72 25.67 10.92
N SER A 201 2.19 25.41 12.12
CA SER A 201 2.66 24.34 13.01
C SER A 201 2.00 22.98 12.76
N LYS A 202 0.97 22.94 11.93
CA LYS A 202 0.28 21.71 11.49
C LYS A 202 0.04 21.83 9.98
N PRO A 203 1.06 21.53 9.16
CA PRO A 203 1.09 21.84 7.72
C PRO A 203 0.26 20.86 6.87
N TYR A 204 -0.81 20.32 7.45
CA TYR A 204 -1.81 19.47 6.80
C TYR A 204 -3.13 19.63 7.57
N SER A 205 -4.23 19.12 7.02
CA SER A 205 -5.48 18.87 7.74
C SER A 205 -5.93 17.42 7.57
N ALA A 206 -6.85 16.96 8.41
CA ALA A 206 -7.56 15.70 8.16
C ALA A 206 -8.80 15.96 7.29
N PRO A 207 -9.04 15.18 6.22
CA PRO A 207 -10.29 15.26 5.47
C PRO A 207 -11.50 15.09 6.38
N ARG A 208 -12.52 15.95 6.22
CA ARG A 208 -13.76 15.87 7.01
C ARG A 208 -14.52 14.56 6.83
N SER A 209 -14.25 13.84 5.75
CA SER A 209 -14.78 12.52 5.44
C SER A 209 -14.05 11.38 6.16
N ASN A 210 -12.97 11.63 6.90
CA ASN A 210 -12.36 10.60 7.74
C ASN A 210 -13.33 10.20 8.87
N PRO A 211 -13.33 8.92 9.29
CA PRO A 211 -14.30 8.40 10.27
C PRO A 211 -14.26 9.13 11.62
N TYR A 212 -13.08 9.63 12.00
CA TYR A 212 -12.85 10.28 13.29
C TYR A 212 -12.61 11.80 13.18
N ALA A 213 -12.92 12.40 12.02
CA ALA A 213 -12.71 13.85 11.81
C ALA A 213 -13.51 14.73 12.80
N SER A 214 -14.61 14.21 13.35
CA SER A 214 -15.46 14.90 14.34
C SER A 214 -15.21 14.45 15.79
N GLY A 215 -14.17 13.65 16.05
CA GLY A 215 -13.84 13.09 17.36
C GLY A 215 -14.03 11.57 17.45
N GLY A 216 -13.76 11.00 18.63
CA GLY A 216 -13.80 9.55 18.87
C GLY A 216 -12.53 8.79 18.49
N GLY A 217 -11.57 9.46 17.85
CA GLY A 217 -10.27 8.92 17.44
C GLY A 217 -9.38 10.01 16.86
N ARG A 218 -8.23 9.61 16.33
CA ARG A 218 -7.32 10.46 15.57
C ARG A 218 -7.94 10.80 14.22
N ALA A 219 -8.09 12.08 13.94
CA ALA A 219 -8.76 12.56 12.73
C ALA A 219 -8.09 12.08 11.44
N GLU A 220 -6.79 11.75 11.49
CA GLU A 220 -5.97 11.25 10.40
C GLU A 220 -6.31 9.81 9.99
N VAL A 221 -6.94 9.02 10.86
CA VAL A 221 -7.22 7.59 10.59
C VAL A 221 -8.25 7.45 9.46
N TYR A 222 -7.89 6.69 8.41
CA TYR A 222 -8.79 6.29 7.34
C TYR A 222 -9.36 4.90 7.59
N ALA A 223 -8.51 3.97 8.01
CA ALA A 223 -8.89 2.61 8.39
C ALA A 223 -7.91 2.05 9.44
N LEU A 224 -8.31 1.01 10.17
CA LEU A 224 -7.56 0.49 11.32
C LEU A 224 -7.51 -1.04 11.36
N GLY A 225 -6.78 -1.58 12.34
CA GLY A 225 -6.69 -3.02 12.55
C GLY A 225 -5.72 -3.68 11.59
N LEU A 226 -4.64 -2.99 11.23
CA LEU A 226 -3.57 -3.51 10.37
C LEU A 226 -2.31 -3.78 11.19
N ARG A 227 -1.50 -4.75 10.76
CA ARG A 227 -0.26 -5.13 11.45
C ARG A 227 0.94 -4.35 10.95
N ASN A 228 1.27 -4.49 9.67
CA ASN A 228 2.35 -3.82 8.98
C ASN A 228 2.02 -3.70 7.48
N PRO A 229 1.17 -2.72 7.08
CA PRO A 229 0.79 -2.50 5.69
C PRO A 229 1.97 -1.91 4.90
N TRP A 230 2.88 -2.79 4.47
CA TRP A 230 4.19 -2.44 3.92
C TRP A 230 4.11 -1.77 2.54
N ARG A 231 3.29 -2.31 1.63
CA ARG A 231 2.87 -1.59 0.40
C ARG A 231 1.39 -1.70 0.18
N PHE A 232 0.85 -0.60 -0.31
CA PHE A 232 -0.48 -0.53 -0.86
C PHE A 232 -0.40 0.21 -2.20
N SER A 233 -1.44 0.07 -3.02
CA SER A 233 -1.61 0.93 -4.18
C SER A 233 -3.08 1.05 -4.55
N PHE A 234 -3.38 2.14 -5.26
CA PHE A 234 -4.69 2.33 -5.85
C PHE A 234 -4.77 1.73 -7.25
N ASP A 235 -5.86 1.00 -7.52
CA ASP A 235 -6.25 0.73 -8.88
C ASP A 235 -6.63 2.04 -9.58
N ARG A 236 -5.84 2.44 -10.57
CA ARG A 236 -6.02 3.71 -11.29
C ARG A 236 -7.34 3.79 -12.07
N ALA A 237 -8.03 2.68 -12.32
CA ALA A 237 -9.30 2.67 -13.05
C ALA A 237 -10.53 2.71 -12.11
N THR A 238 -10.48 2.00 -10.99
CA THR A 238 -11.63 1.85 -10.07
C THR A 238 -11.51 2.71 -8.81
N GLY A 239 -10.29 3.06 -8.41
CA GLY A 239 -10.00 3.71 -7.14
C GLY A 239 -9.90 2.75 -5.95
N ASP A 240 -9.97 1.44 -6.20
CA ASP A 240 -9.82 0.42 -5.15
C ASP A 240 -8.43 0.48 -4.53
N LEU A 241 -8.36 0.47 -3.20
CA LEU A 241 -7.11 0.51 -2.45
C LEU A 241 -6.75 -0.90 -1.98
N TYR A 242 -5.73 -1.51 -2.57
CA TYR A 242 -5.22 -2.80 -2.13
C TYR A 242 -4.01 -2.61 -1.23
N ALA A 243 -3.92 -3.31 -0.11
CA ALA A 243 -2.77 -3.31 0.77
C ALA A 243 -2.28 -4.74 1.03
N GLY A 244 -0.99 -4.98 0.94
CA GLY A 244 -0.39 -6.18 1.54
C GLY A 244 -0.09 -5.88 3.01
N ASP A 245 -0.68 -6.66 3.91
CA ASP A 245 -0.45 -6.54 5.36
C ASP A 245 0.38 -7.73 5.86
N VAL A 246 1.59 -7.44 6.36
CA VAL A 246 2.55 -8.48 6.73
C VAL A 246 2.08 -9.20 7.99
N GLY A 247 1.94 -10.51 7.87
CA GLY A 247 1.50 -11.44 8.91
C GLY A 247 2.44 -11.58 10.10
N GLN A 248 1.95 -12.18 11.18
CA GLN A 248 2.73 -12.43 12.38
C GLN A 248 3.61 -13.66 12.23
N ASP A 249 3.01 -14.85 12.21
CA ASP A 249 3.74 -16.12 12.25
C ASP A 249 3.13 -17.17 11.28
N GLN A 250 1.90 -16.99 10.81
CA GLN A 250 1.16 -18.05 10.11
C GLN A 250 0.60 -17.63 8.77
N VAL A 251 0.06 -16.41 8.68
CA VAL A 251 -0.78 -16.00 7.56
C VAL A 251 -0.34 -14.64 7.05
N GLU A 252 -0.07 -14.56 5.76
CA GLU A 252 0.06 -13.29 5.05
C GLU A 252 -1.26 -12.92 4.38
N GLU A 253 -1.56 -11.63 4.26
CA GLU A 253 -2.84 -11.19 3.72
C GLU A 253 -2.75 -10.00 2.75
N VAL A 254 -3.76 -9.91 1.87
CA VAL A 254 -4.02 -8.73 1.07
C VAL A 254 -5.44 -8.26 1.37
N ASP A 255 -5.57 -6.99 1.71
CA ASP A 255 -6.84 -6.35 2.01
C ASP A 255 -7.29 -5.42 0.88
N LEU A 256 -8.61 -5.35 0.71
CA LEU A 256 -9.26 -4.26 -0.02
C LEU A 256 -9.68 -3.19 0.99
N ILE A 257 -8.87 -2.15 1.12
CA ILE A 257 -9.03 -1.14 2.16
C ILE A 257 -10.17 -0.17 1.80
N THR A 258 -11.17 -0.12 2.66
CA THR A 258 -12.30 0.82 2.62
C THR A 258 -12.30 1.78 3.81
N LEU A 259 -12.99 2.91 3.63
CA LEU A 259 -13.13 3.96 4.65
C LEU A 259 -13.79 3.41 5.92
N GLY A 260 -13.11 3.54 7.06
CA GLY A 260 -13.59 3.10 8.37
C GLY A 260 -13.50 1.59 8.60
N GLY A 261 -12.92 0.83 7.66
CA GLY A 261 -12.72 -0.61 7.83
C GLY A 261 -11.81 -0.95 9.01
N ASN A 262 -12.08 -2.12 9.61
CA ASN A 262 -11.28 -2.71 10.67
C ASN A 262 -10.78 -4.09 10.20
N TYR A 263 -9.49 -4.22 9.88
CA TYR A 263 -8.90 -5.44 9.31
C TYR A 263 -8.46 -6.46 10.38
N GLY A 264 -8.96 -6.29 11.60
CA GLY A 264 -8.93 -7.35 12.61
C GLY A 264 -7.63 -7.49 13.38
N TRP A 265 -6.46 -7.06 12.90
CA TRP A 265 -5.23 -7.14 13.69
C TRP A 265 -5.36 -6.31 14.99
N ARG A 266 -5.08 -6.84 16.18
CA ARG A 266 -4.49 -8.15 16.53
C ARG A 266 -5.47 -9.26 16.95
N VAL A 267 -6.77 -9.00 16.83
CA VAL A 267 -7.83 -9.96 17.15
C VAL A 267 -7.73 -11.17 16.21
N GLN A 268 -7.53 -10.91 14.92
CA GLN A 268 -7.28 -11.92 13.90
C GLN A 268 -5.92 -11.74 13.22
N GLU A 269 -5.39 -12.81 12.65
CA GLU A 269 -4.29 -12.85 11.68
C GLU A 269 -4.83 -13.56 10.44
N GLY A 270 -5.06 -12.84 9.33
CA GLY A 270 -5.95 -13.34 8.30
C GLY A 270 -7.38 -13.48 8.83
N THR A 271 -8.03 -14.59 8.45
CA THR A 271 -9.34 -14.97 9.02
C THR A 271 -9.24 -15.75 10.34
N HIS A 272 -8.03 -15.97 10.85
CA HIS A 272 -7.79 -16.83 12.01
C HIS A 272 -7.77 -16.03 13.31
N CYS A 273 -8.51 -16.50 14.31
CA CYS A 273 -8.48 -15.93 15.66
C CYS A 273 -7.06 -16.03 16.25
N TYR A 274 -6.51 -14.91 16.71
CA TYR A 274 -5.15 -14.84 17.23
C TYR A 274 -5.11 -14.37 18.68
N ARG A 275 -5.40 -13.09 18.94
CA ARG A 275 -5.33 -12.51 20.29
C ARG A 275 -6.51 -11.58 20.57
N PRO A 276 -7.73 -12.13 20.74
CA PRO A 276 -8.90 -11.34 21.07
C PRO A 276 -8.71 -10.64 22.42
N GLY A 277 -9.09 -9.36 22.46
CA GLY A 277 -9.19 -8.57 23.68
C GLY A 277 -10.65 -8.46 24.10
N ALA A 278 -11.13 -7.23 24.24
CA ALA A 278 -12.57 -6.98 24.42
C ALA A 278 -13.39 -7.24 23.13
N LEU A 279 -12.75 -7.13 21.96
CA LEU A 279 -13.34 -7.43 20.66
C LEU A 279 -13.18 -8.93 20.35
N PRO A 280 -14.27 -9.69 20.16
CA PRO A 280 -14.20 -11.13 19.87
C PRO A 280 -13.79 -11.39 18.41
N CYS A 281 -13.28 -12.58 18.14
CA CYS A 281 -12.77 -12.95 16.80
C CYS A 281 -13.87 -13.12 15.74
N ASP A 282 -15.11 -13.31 16.14
CA ASP A 282 -16.29 -13.42 15.27
C ASP A 282 -17.10 -12.12 15.21
N ASP A 283 -16.52 -11.00 15.65
CA ASP A 283 -17.18 -9.70 15.61
C ASP A 283 -17.46 -9.29 14.15
N PRO A 284 -18.72 -8.97 13.78
CA PRO A 284 -19.09 -8.66 12.41
C PRO A 284 -18.54 -7.31 11.90
N SER A 285 -17.91 -6.50 12.77
CA SER A 285 -17.20 -5.28 12.35
C SER A 285 -15.82 -5.57 11.76
N LEU A 286 -15.29 -6.78 11.92
CA LEU A 286 -14.02 -7.20 11.33
C LEU A 286 -14.19 -7.45 9.83
N THR A 287 -13.24 -6.95 9.06
CA THR A 287 -13.19 -7.08 7.60
C THR A 287 -12.17 -8.15 7.25
N ALA A 288 -12.60 -9.18 6.55
CA ALA A 288 -11.71 -10.25 6.10
C ALA A 288 -10.85 -9.79 4.90
N PRO A 289 -9.63 -10.33 4.76
CA PRO A 289 -8.80 -10.05 3.60
C PRO A 289 -9.40 -10.65 2.33
N VAL A 290 -9.03 -10.08 1.17
CA VAL A 290 -9.42 -10.62 -0.14
C VAL A 290 -8.50 -11.76 -0.59
N VAL A 291 -7.30 -11.86 0.00
CA VAL A 291 -6.37 -12.99 -0.16
C VAL A 291 -5.72 -13.27 1.18
N GLU A 292 -5.59 -14.55 1.53
CA GLU A 292 -4.71 -15.01 2.60
C GLU A 292 -3.89 -16.22 2.14
N TYR A 293 -2.66 -16.37 2.65
CA TYR A 293 -1.83 -17.55 2.38
C TYR A 293 -0.90 -17.91 3.55
N LEU A 294 -0.63 -19.20 3.70
CA LEU A 294 0.12 -19.73 4.84
C LEU A 294 1.64 -19.69 4.67
N HIS A 295 2.36 -19.43 5.76
CA HIS A 295 3.83 -19.55 5.87
C HIS A 295 4.32 -21.00 5.82
N SER A 296 3.51 -21.92 6.37
CA SER A 296 3.93 -23.28 6.74
C SER A 296 4.05 -24.26 5.57
N LEU A 297 3.57 -23.89 4.39
CA LEU A 297 3.61 -24.73 3.19
C LEU A 297 4.86 -24.40 2.36
N PRO A 298 5.60 -25.39 1.82
CA PRO A 298 6.66 -25.12 0.85
C PRO A 298 6.10 -24.49 -0.44
N PRO A 299 6.79 -23.50 -1.04
CA PRO A 299 8.02 -22.83 -0.56
C PRO A 299 7.74 -21.96 0.67
N LYS A 300 8.72 -21.82 1.58
CA LYS A 300 8.55 -21.09 2.85
C LYS A 300 8.33 -19.59 2.63
N ARG A 301 7.07 -19.19 2.58
CA ARG A 301 6.60 -17.80 2.54
C ARG A 301 6.72 -17.15 3.91
N CYS A 302 6.78 -15.82 3.95
CA CYS A 302 6.99 -15.12 5.22
C CYS A 302 6.56 -13.65 5.27
N SER A 303 6.32 -13.01 4.12
CA SER A 303 6.05 -11.57 4.09
C SER A 303 5.49 -11.17 2.73
N VAL A 304 4.21 -10.85 2.70
CA VAL A 304 3.57 -10.19 1.57
C VAL A 304 4.15 -8.79 1.43
N ILE A 305 4.59 -8.45 0.22
CA ILE A 305 5.13 -7.11 -0.04
C ILE A 305 4.02 -6.15 -0.51
N GLY A 306 2.84 -6.64 -0.87
CA GLY A 306 1.83 -5.87 -1.60
C GLY A 306 2.11 -5.82 -3.10
N GLY A 307 1.42 -4.95 -3.82
CA GLY A 307 1.34 -5.07 -5.27
C GLY A 307 0.66 -3.91 -5.98
N TYR A 308 0.36 -4.13 -7.27
CA TYR A 308 -0.30 -3.15 -8.15
C TYR A 308 -1.32 -3.80 -9.08
N SER A 309 -2.43 -3.11 -9.31
CA SER A 309 -3.38 -3.48 -10.36
C SER A 309 -2.78 -3.23 -11.75
N TYR A 310 -2.74 -4.26 -12.58
CA TYR A 310 -2.21 -4.19 -13.93
C TYR A 310 -3.14 -3.42 -14.86
N ARG A 311 -2.74 -2.19 -15.20
CA ARG A 311 -3.42 -1.31 -16.16
C ARG A 311 -2.46 -0.92 -17.31
N GLY A 312 -1.59 -1.84 -17.71
CA GLY A 312 -0.57 -1.65 -18.75
C GLY A 312 -1.06 -2.02 -20.15
N THR A 313 -0.43 -1.46 -21.19
CA THR A 313 -0.81 -1.68 -22.60
C THR A 313 -0.05 -2.83 -23.28
N LYS A 314 0.84 -3.52 -22.57
CA LYS A 314 1.56 -4.69 -23.11
C LYS A 314 0.68 -5.95 -23.12
N PHE A 315 -0.50 -5.91 -22.49
CA PHE A 315 -1.43 -7.05 -22.37
C PHE A 315 -0.75 -8.35 -21.90
N SER A 316 0.29 -8.20 -21.08
CA SER A 316 1.07 -9.32 -20.54
C SER A 316 0.35 -10.04 -19.41
N LEU A 317 -0.65 -9.40 -18.83
CA LEU A 317 -1.49 -9.89 -17.74
C LEU A 317 -2.95 -9.46 -18.03
N PRO A 318 -3.96 -10.16 -17.49
CA PRO A 318 -5.33 -9.70 -17.57
C PRO A 318 -5.46 -8.28 -16.98
N LEU A 319 -6.21 -7.41 -17.66
CA LEU A 319 -6.39 -6.04 -17.21
C LEU A 319 -7.19 -6.02 -15.91
N GLY A 320 -6.72 -5.26 -14.93
CA GLY A 320 -7.35 -5.14 -13.61
C GLY A 320 -6.97 -6.23 -12.62
N SER A 321 -6.17 -7.22 -13.00
CA SER A 321 -5.60 -8.14 -12.02
C SER A 321 -4.64 -7.42 -11.08
N TYR A 322 -4.72 -7.73 -9.79
CA TYR A 322 -3.78 -7.26 -8.78
C TYR A 322 -2.58 -8.20 -8.71
N VAL A 323 -1.38 -7.67 -8.93
CA VAL A 323 -0.12 -8.42 -8.97
C VAL A 323 0.68 -8.08 -7.71
N PHE A 324 0.97 -9.07 -6.89
CA PHE A 324 1.68 -8.92 -5.62
C PHE A 324 2.72 -10.02 -5.45
N GLY A 325 3.55 -9.95 -4.41
CA GLY A 325 4.59 -10.96 -4.20
C GLY A 325 4.94 -11.19 -2.74
N ASP A 326 5.67 -12.29 -2.52
CA ASP A 326 6.24 -12.66 -1.22
C ASP A 326 7.75 -12.41 -1.20
N HIS A 327 8.23 -11.76 -0.15
CA HIS A 327 9.62 -11.37 0.01
C HIS A 327 10.58 -12.57 0.11
N CYS A 328 10.21 -13.59 0.90
CA CYS A 328 11.11 -14.70 1.20
C CYS A 328 11.31 -15.64 0.01
N THR A 329 10.25 -15.87 -0.75
CA THR A 329 10.25 -16.83 -1.86
C THR A 329 10.52 -16.16 -3.21
N GLY A 330 10.20 -14.87 -3.34
CA GLY A 330 10.20 -14.17 -4.63
C GLY A 330 9.05 -14.60 -5.55
N GLU A 331 8.06 -15.35 -5.03
CA GLU A 331 6.85 -15.68 -5.78
C GLU A 331 6.08 -14.41 -6.15
N ILE A 332 5.56 -14.37 -7.37
CA ILE A 332 4.66 -13.33 -7.86
C ILE A 332 3.31 -13.97 -8.07
N PHE A 333 2.30 -13.43 -7.39
CA PHE A 333 0.93 -13.87 -7.44
C PHE A 333 0.08 -12.95 -8.30
N LEU A 334 -1.04 -13.48 -8.76
CA LEU A 334 -2.05 -12.76 -9.52
C LEU A 334 -3.40 -13.01 -8.87
N LEU A 335 -4.04 -11.95 -8.40
CA LEU A 335 -5.47 -11.95 -8.06
C LEU A 335 -6.23 -11.42 -9.28
N GLU A 336 -7.09 -12.22 -9.86
CA GLU A 336 -7.95 -11.77 -10.97
C GLU A 336 -9.02 -10.82 -10.43
N GLY A 337 -9.02 -9.58 -10.93
CA GLY A 337 -10.04 -8.60 -10.58
C GLY A 337 -11.39 -8.97 -11.20
N SER A 338 -12.49 -8.55 -10.58
CA SER A 338 -13.77 -8.48 -11.28
C SER A 338 -13.71 -7.36 -12.32
N THR A 339 -14.06 -7.68 -13.56
CA THR A 339 -14.04 -6.76 -14.72
C THR A 339 -14.87 -5.50 -14.52
#